data_AF-A0ABD5LD30-F1
#
_entry.id   AF-A0ABD5LD30-F1
#
_cell.length_a   1.000
_cell.length_b   1.000
_cell.length_c   1.000
_cell.angle_alpha   90.00
_cell.angle_beta   90.00
_cell.angle_gamma   90.00
#
_symmetry.space_group_name_H-M   'P 1'
#
loop_
_entity.id
_entity.type
_entity.pdbx_description
1 polymer ?
#
loop_
_entity_poly.entity_id
_entity_poly.type
_entity_poly.pdbx_seq_one_letter_code
_entity_poly.pdbx_strand_id
1 'polypeptide(L)'
;MSYWTENHDKLGRAEESEYIIGFLQQRVAERIGRGKTGSYVLNIDATWGEGKTFFMKGLFADLKEAGHPAIMIDAWRDDFSDDPLTAVVAEFDRFLTNFHSKDRSAKRRIKTATKNFRRNVGKMSLLIGKGIAKRATTYVVGEAAGELAEAAKEIVSGKVEVEAVVDDATGEVIKFTQAQIDKFAERKLAQFNEAKVSLDNFQASLANAVKTLSGVDFKPPFFILIDELDRCRPTYAIEMLERIKHLFEVENVVFVLGTDTTQLANSIKAVYGSEFDSRHYLVRFFDRSYMLAAPNR
;
A
#
# COMPACT_ATOMS: atom_id res chain seq x y z
N MET A 1 -23.34 -18.26 13.20
CA MET A 1 -22.69 -19.36 12.46
C MET A 1 -21.46 -18.75 11.80
N SER A 2 -20.32 -19.43 11.82
CA SER A 2 -19.10 -18.91 11.19
C SER A 2 -19.22 -18.93 9.67
N TYR A 3 -18.40 -18.12 8.99
CA TYR A 3 -18.33 -18.10 7.53
C TYR A 3 -18.13 -19.50 6.94
N TRP A 4 -17.24 -20.28 7.55
CA TRP A 4 -16.89 -21.62 7.09
C TRP A 4 -18.05 -22.61 7.18
N THR A 5 -18.83 -22.57 8.26
CA THR A 5 -20.01 -23.43 8.40
C THR A 5 -21.10 -23.04 7.42
N GLU A 6 -21.37 -21.74 7.27
CA GLU A 6 -22.39 -21.22 6.35
C GLU A 6 -22.07 -21.55 4.88
N ASN A 7 -20.80 -21.52 4.51
CA ASN A 7 -20.36 -21.74 3.13
C ASN A 7 -19.84 -23.18 2.88
N HIS A 8 -20.05 -24.09 3.83
CA HIS A 8 -19.67 -25.51 3.74
C HIS A 8 -18.20 -25.71 3.35
N ASP A 9 -17.27 -25.35 4.24
CA ASP A 9 -15.83 -25.51 4.01
C ASP A 9 -15.43 -26.98 3.71
N LYS A 10 -15.25 -27.28 2.42
CA LYS A 10 -14.77 -28.58 1.91
C LYS A 10 -13.26 -28.64 1.76
N LEU A 11 -12.57 -27.52 1.98
CA LEU A 11 -11.14 -27.35 1.71
C LEU A 11 -10.30 -27.35 3.00
N GLY A 12 -10.93 -27.38 4.17
CA GLY A 12 -10.24 -27.31 5.46
C GLY A 12 -9.62 -25.93 5.74
N ARG A 13 -10.16 -24.88 5.13
CA ARG A 13 -9.63 -23.50 5.24
C ARG A 13 -9.84 -22.88 6.62
N ALA A 14 -10.83 -23.36 7.39
CA ALA A 14 -11.07 -22.87 8.74
C ALA A 14 -9.85 -23.06 9.66
N GLU A 15 -9.23 -24.25 9.63
CA GLU A 15 -8.04 -24.56 10.44
C GLU A 15 -6.82 -23.74 9.99
N GLU A 16 -6.62 -23.58 8.67
CA GLU A 16 -5.56 -22.72 8.14
C GLU A 16 -5.75 -21.26 8.54
N SER A 17 -7.01 -20.78 8.59
CA SER A 17 -7.32 -19.41 9.00
C SER A 17 -6.97 -19.16 10.47
N GLU A 18 -7.36 -20.06 11.36
CA GLU A 18 -7.02 -19.99 12.79
C GLU A 18 -5.51 -19.96 13.00
N TYR A 19 -4.78 -20.86 12.32
CA TYR A 19 -3.32 -20.89 12.35
C TYR A 19 -2.70 -19.57 11.87
N ILE A 20 -3.16 -19.02 10.75
CA ILE A 20 -2.63 -17.78 10.18
C ILE A 20 -2.89 -16.59 11.11
N ILE A 21 -4.07 -16.49 11.72
CA ILE A 21 -4.37 -15.42 12.68
C ILE A 21 -3.40 -15.47 13.86
N GLY A 22 -3.22 -16.65 14.47
CA GLY A 22 -2.28 -16.83 15.58
C GLY A 22 -0.84 -16.51 15.19
N PHE A 23 -0.40 -16.98 14.01
CA PHE A 23 0.91 -16.66 13.46
C PHE A 23 1.12 -15.15 13.29
N LEU A 24 0.17 -14.45 12.67
CA LEU A 24 0.26 -13.01 12.41
C LEU A 24 0.32 -12.20 13.71
N GLN A 25 -0.51 -12.54 14.70
CA GLN A 25 -0.48 -11.91 16.02
C GLN A 25 0.90 -12.07 16.68
N GLN A 26 1.45 -13.29 16.68
CA GLN A 26 2.77 -13.56 17.24
C GLN A 26 3.86 -12.76 16.51
N ARG A 27 3.83 -12.71 15.17
CA ARG A 27 4.82 -11.98 14.38
C ARG A 27 4.78 -10.48 14.64
N VAL A 28 3.60 -9.89 14.77
CA VAL A 28 3.47 -8.47 15.13
C VAL A 28 4.04 -8.22 16.53
N ALA A 29 3.69 -9.05 17.52
CA ALA A 29 4.21 -8.92 18.87
C ALA A 29 5.74 -9.04 18.94
N GLU A 30 6.34 -10.01 18.22
CA GLU A 30 7.79 -10.18 18.13
C GLU A 30 8.49 -8.96 17.51
N ARG A 31 7.89 -8.37 16.47
CA ARG A 31 8.44 -7.18 15.80
C ARG A 31 8.45 -5.98 16.73
N ILE A 32 7.33 -5.73 17.41
CA ILE A 32 7.22 -4.65 18.40
C ILE A 32 8.25 -4.85 19.52
N GLY A 33 8.36 -6.07 20.06
CA GLY A 33 9.34 -6.39 21.10
C GLY A 33 10.80 -6.20 20.69
N ARG A 34 11.11 -6.25 19.39
CA ARG A 34 12.44 -5.99 18.83
C ARG A 34 12.65 -4.55 18.36
N GLY A 35 11.67 -3.67 18.56
CA GLY A 35 11.71 -2.28 18.06
C GLY A 35 11.69 -2.18 16.54
N LYS A 36 11.23 -3.22 15.83
CA LYS A 36 11.04 -3.15 14.37
C LYS A 36 9.79 -2.33 14.08
N THR A 37 9.97 -1.25 13.32
CA THR A 37 8.88 -0.38 12.85
C THR A 37 8.27 -0.91 11.55
N GLY A 38 7.11 -0.36 11.19
CA GLY A 38 6.42 -0.64 9.93
C GLY A 38 5.45 -1.82 9.96
N SER A 39 4.68 -1.96 8.88
CA SER A 39 3.69 -3.03 8.72
C SER A 39 4.33 -4.40 8.53
N TYR A 40 3.54 -5.44 8.81
CA TYR A 40 3.87 -6.81 8.40
C TYR A 40 3.09 -7.17 7.13
N VAL A 41 3.76 -7.76 6.14
CA VAL A 41 3.13 -8.16 4.87
C VAL A 41 3.21 -9.68 4.70
N LEU A 42 2.05 -10.33 4.73
CA LEU A 42 1.90 -11.76 4.44
C LEU A 42 1.34 -11.93 3.03
N ASN A 43 2.00 -12.73 2.20
CA ASN A 43 1.45 -13.21 0.94
C ASN A 43 0.79 -14.58 1.14
N ILE A 44 -0.48 -14.71 0.77
CA ILE A 44 -1.22 -15.96 0.65
C ILE A 44 -1.13 -16.38 -0.83
N ASP A 45 -0.28 -17.37 -1.09
CA ASP A 45 0.01 -17.87 -2.43
C ASP A 45 -0.88 -19.08 -2.74
N ALA A 46 -1.59 -19.04 -3.86
CA ALA A 46 -2.39 -20.16 -4.35
C ALA A 46 -2.62 -20.05 -5.86
N THR A 47 -2.62 -21.21 -6.53
CA THR A 47 -2.91 -21.27 -7.96
C THR A 47 -4.37 -20.94 -8.23
N TRP A 48 -4.66 -20.49 -9.45
CA TRP A 48 -6.04 -20.27 -9.87
C TRP A 48 -6.91 -21.53 -9.68
N GLY A 49 -8.07 -21.34 -9.04
CA GLY A 49 -9.05 -22.39 -8.79
C GLY A 49 -8.90 -23.09 -7.44
N GLU A 50 -7.86 -22.77 -6.65
CA GLU A 50 -7.61 -23.42 -5.35
C GLU A 50 -8.41 -22.82 -4.18
N GLY A 51 -9.32 -21.88 -4.45
CA GLY A 51 -10.18 -21.29 -3.41
C GLY A 51 -9.53 -20.14 -2.64
N LYS A 52 -8.57 -19.42 -3.23
CA LYS A 52 -7.91 -18.24 -2.63
C LYS A 52 -8.91 -17.18 -2.14
N THR A 53 -9.82 -16.72 -3.00
CA THR A 53 -10.85 -15.74 -2.64
C THR A 53 -11.81 -16.25 -1.57
N PHE A 54 -12.10 -17.56 -1.58
CA PHE A 54 -12.89 -18.20 -0.52
C PHE A 54 -12.15 -18.13 0.82
N PHE A 55 -10.86 -18.49 0.83
CA PHE A 55 -10.00 -18.36 2.01
C PHE A 55 -9.91 -16.90 2.50
N MET A 56 -9.65 -15.94 1.61
CA MET A 56 -9.52 -14.52 1.97
C MET A 56 -10.80 -13.96 2.61
N LYS A 57 -11.98 -14.33 2.08
CA LYS A 57 -13.28 -13.93 2.65
C LYS A 57 -13.53 -14.55 4.02
N GLY A 58 -13.16 -15.81 4.22
CA GLY A 58 -13.30 -16.46 5.52
C GLY A 58 -12.31 -15.94 6.55
N LEU A 59 -11.04 -15.72 6.17
CA LEU A 59 -10.05 -15.07 7.02
C LEU A 59 -10.52 -13.66 7.45
N PHE A 60 -11.12 -12.89 6.53
CA PHE A 60 -11.72 -11.61 6.86
C PHE A 60 -12.83 -11.72 7.91
N ALA A 61 -13.69 -12.74 7.80
CA ALA A 61 -14.76 -12.98 8.77
C ALA A 61 -14.21 -13.37 10.15
N ASP A 62 -13.25 -14.30 10.20
CA ASP A 62 -12.63 -14.78 11.44
C ASP A 62 -11.87 -13.66 12.17
N LEU A 63 -11.15 -12.80 11.43
CA LEU A 63 -10.49 -11.62 12.00
C LEU A 63 -11.50 -10.70 12.71
N LYS A 64 -12.65 -10.45 12.08
CA LYS A 64 -13.70 -9.62 12.66
C LYS A 64 -14.35 -10.29 13.88
N GLU A 65 -14.60 -11.60 13.81
CA GLU A 65 -15.15 -12.37 14.94
C GLU A 65 -14.19 -12.40 16.13
N ALA A 66 -12.88 -12.50 15.88
CA ALA A 66 -11.83 -12.42 16.89
C ALA A 66 -11.68 -11.01 17.52
N GLY A 67 -12.33 -9.99 16.94
CA GLY A 67 -12.34 -8.61 17.41
C GLY A 67 -11.23 -7.74 16.83
N HIS A 68 -10.61 -8.15 15.73
CA HIS A 68 -9.65 -7.33 15.01
C HIS A 68 -10.36 -6.36 14.04
N PRO A 69 -9.87 -5.11 13.91
CA PRO A 69 -10.33 -4.22 12.88
C PRO A 69 -9.71 -4.67 11.55
N ALA A 70 -10.54 -4.82 10.51
CA ALA A 70 -10.10 -5.28 9.22
C ALA A 70 -10.86 -4.59 8.08
N ILE A 71 -10.18 -4.41 6.95
CA ILE A 71 -10.77 -4.08 5.64
C ILE A 71 -10.34 -5.11 4.59
N MET A 72 -11.15 -5.25 3.55
CA MET A 72 -10.87 -6.15 2.43
C MET A 72 -11.06 -5.39 1.12
N ILE A 73 -10.08 -5.50 0.24
CA ILE A 73 -9.98 -4.80 -1.04
C ILE A 73 -9.88 -5.85 -2.13
N ASP A 74 -10.68 -5.68 -3.17
CA ASP A 74 -10.58 -6.44 -4.41
C ASP A 74 -9.77 -5.59 -5.39
N ALA A 75 -8.47 -5.90 -5.51
CA ALA A 75 -7.55 -5.06 -6.28
C ALA A 75 -7.91 -5.02 -7.75
N TRP A 76 -8.45 -6.11 -8.30
CA TRP A 76 -8.83 -6.20 -9.70
C TRP A 76 -10.10 -5.40 -9.99
N ARG A 77 -11.12 -5.53 -9.15
CA ARG A 77 -12.35 -4.73 -9.28
C ARG A 77 -12.06 -3.23 -9.22
N ASP A 78 -11.11 -2.83 -8.38
CA ASP A 78 -10.79 -1.43 -8.12
C ASP A 78 -9.60 -0.92 -8.98
N ASP A 79 -9.15 -1.72 -9.97
CA ASP A 79 -7.99 -1.42 -10.82
C ASP A 79 -8.27 -0.33 -11.88
N PHE A 80 -9.51 0.12 -12.02
CA PHE A 80 -9.89 1.27 -12.85
C PHE A 80 -9.40 2.61 -12.28
N SER A 81 -9.03 2.65 -11.00
CA SER A 81 -8.43 3.83 -10.38
C SER A 81 -7.00 4.06 -10.90
N ASP A 82 -6.61 5.32 -11.09
CA ASP A 82 -5.25 5.68 -11.53
C ASP A 82 -4.17 5.49 -10.45
N ASP A 83 -4.54 5.45 -9.16
CA ASP A 83 -3.60 5.21 -8.05
C ASP A 83 -4.16 4.14 -7.10
N PRO A 84 -3.49 2.96 -6.94
CA PRO A 84 -3.90 1.90 -6.02
C PRO A 84 -4.12 2.34 -4.57
N LEU A 85 -3.44 3.41 -4.14
CA LEU A 85 -3.67 4.01 -2.83
C LEU A 85 -5.13 4.44 -2.64
N THR A 86 -5.78 4.89 -3.70
CA THR A 86 -7.16 5.39 -3.65
C THR A 86 -8.11 4.32 -3.12
N ALA A 87 -7.96 3.07 -3.56
CA ALA A 87 -8.78 1.95 -3.10
C ALA A 87 -8.57 1.69 -1.60
N VAL A 88 -7.31 1.64 -1.15
CA VAL A 88 -6.98 1.42 0.27
C VAL A 88 -7.51 2.54 1.15
N VAL A 89 -7.32 3.80 0.74
CA VAL A 89 -7.80 4.98 1.46
C VAL A 89 -9.32 5.01 1.52
N ALA A 90 -10.01 4.70 0.42
CA ALA A 90 -11.45 4.68 0.37
C ALA A 90 -12.05 3.64 1.33
N GLU A 91 -11.52 2.41 1.33
CA GLU A 91 -11.99 1.37 2.24
C GLU A 91 -11.65 1.68 3.70
N PHE A 92 -10.47 2.25 3.98
CA PHE A 92 -10.12 2.70 5.33
C PHE A 92 -11.01 3.85 5.81
N ASP A 93 -11.30 4.83 4.95
CA ASP A 93 -12.20 5.94 5.27
C ASP A 93 -13.64 5.47 5.53
N ARG A 94 -14.10 4.53 4.72
CA ARG A 94 -15.40 3.86 4.88
C ARG A 94 -15.47 3.12 6.22
N PHE A 95 -14.42 2.37 6.56
CA PHE A 95 -14.31 1.69 7.86
C PHE A 95 -14.42 2.68 9.02
N LEU A 96 -13.63 3.77 8.99
CA LEU A 96 -13.64 4.79 10.03
C LEU A 96 -14.99 5.52 10.14
N THR A 97 -15.67 5.73 9.01
CA THR A 97 -16.97 6.43 8.97
C THR A 97 -18.09 5.58 9.54
N ASN A 98 -18.07 4.27 9.24
CA ASN A 98 -19.04 3.31 9.72
C ASN A 98 -18.71 2.78 11.13
N PHE A 99 -17.63 3.27 11.75
CA PHE A 99 -17.31 2.93 13.12
C PHE A 99 -18.38 3.47 14.08
N HIS A 100 -18.99 2.54 14.82
CA HIS A 100 -19.96 2.84 15.85
C HIS A 100 -19.48 2.28 17.19
N SER A 101 -19.38 3.16 18.19
CA SER A 101 -19.18 2.76 19.59
C SER A 101 -20.25 3.41 20.46
N LYS A 102 -20.68 2.69 21.50
CA LYS A 102 -21.59 3.20 22.53
C LYS A 102 -20.89 4.21 23.45
N ASP A 103 -19.56 4.16 23.55
CA ASP A 103 -18.77 5.13 24.29
C ASP A 103 -18.69 6.47 23.52
N ARG A 104 -19.27 7.52 24.10
CA ARG A 104 -19.22 8.89 23.54
C ARG A 104 -17.78 9.41 23.41
N SER A 105 -16.90 9.03 24.33
CA SER A 105 -15.49 9.45 24.32
C SER A 105 -14.73 8.80 23.15
N ALA A 106 -14.92 7.49 22.96
CA ALA A 106 -14.44 6.74 21.80
C ALA A 106 -14.92 7.36 20.48
N LYS A 107 -16.23 7.62 20.38
CA LYS A 107 -16.83 8.24 19.20
C LYS A 107 -16.20 9.59 18.87
N ARG A 108 -15.93 10.42 19.88
CA ARG A 108 -15.26 11.73 19.67
C ARG A 108 -13.82 11.56 19.19
N ARG A 109 -13.06 10.65 19.81
CA ARG A 109 -11.67 10.36 19.43
C ARG A 109 -11.58 9.88 17.99
N ILE A 110 -12.42 8.91 17.60
CA ILE A 110 -12.46 8.38 16.23
C ILE A 110 -12.88 9.46 15.24
N LYS A 111 -13.93 10.25 15.53
CA LYS A 111 -14.33 11.36 14.66
C LYS A 111 -13.18 12.36 14.39
N THR A 112 -12.38 12.66 15.41
CA THR A 112 -11.20 13.53 15.26
C THR A 112 -10.13 12.84 14.42
N ALA A 113 -9.85 11.55 14.66
CA ALA A 113 -8.91 10.79 13.87
C ALA A 113 -9.31 10.73 12.38
N THR A 114 -10.59 10.44 12.08
CA THR A 114 -11.15 10.45 10.71
C THR A 114 -10.99 11.81 10.05
N LYS A 115 -11.29 12.91 10.76
CA LYS A 115 -11.12 14.27 10.22
C LYS A 115 -9.66 14.56 9.86
N ASN A 116 -8.72 14.18 10.74
CA ASN A 116 -7.29 14.38 10.50
C ASN A 116 -6.78 13.53 9.34
N PHE A 117 -7.19 12.25 9.29
CA PHE A 117 -6.88 11.35 8.18
C PHE A 117 -7.37 11.92 6.84
N ARG A 118 -8.66 12.26 6.72
CA ARG A 118 -9.24 12.87 5.51
C ARG A 118 -8.51 14.14 5.08
N ARG A 119 -8.12 14.99 6.03
CA ARG A 119 -7.37 16.22 5.73
C ARG A 119 -6.01 15.90 5.11
N ASN A 120 -5.28 14.90 5.63
CA ASN A 120 -3.97 14.54 5.11
C ASN A 120 -4.06 13.75 3.80
N VAL A 121 -5.10 12.92 3.62
CA VAL A 121 -5.45 12.34 2.32
C VAL A 121 -5.65 13.44 1.28
N GLY A 122 -6.50 14.44 1.56
CA GLY A 122 -6.75 15.53 0.62
C GLY A 122 -5.49 16.32 0.24
N LYS A 123 -4.59 16.56 1.19
CA LYS A 123 -3.27 17.16 0.92
C LYS A 123 -2.40 16.28 0.01
N MET A 124 -2.37 14.97 0.27
CA MET A 124 -1.64 14.03 -0.56
C MET A 124 -2.19 13.97 -1.99
N SER A 125 -3.52 13.87 -2.15
CA SER A 125 -4.18 13.79 -3.44
C SER A 125 -3.90 15.02 -4.31
N LEU A 126 -3.81 16.21 -3.71
CA LEU A 126 -3.40 17.43 -4.43
C LEU A 126 -1.97 17.35 -5.00
N LEU A 127 -1.06 16.63 -4.33
CA LEU A 127 0.32 16.46 -4.81
C LEU A 127 0.43 15.35 -5.86
N ILE A 128 -0.36 14.28 -5.73
CA ILE A 128 -0.50 13.24 -6.76
C ILE A 128 -1.10 13.84 -8.04
N GLY A 129 -2.19 14.61 -7.93
CA GLY A 129 -2.84 15.27 -9.06
C GLY A 129 -1.98 16.30 -9.79
N LYS A 130 -0.93 16.83 -9.14
CA LYS A 130 0.12 17.66 -9.76
C LYS A 130 1.25 16.84 -10.41
N GLY A 131 1.16 15.51 -10.42
CA GLY A 131 2.14 14.59 -11.03
C GLY A 131 3.45 14.38 -10.25
N ILE A 132 3.52 14.83 -8.99
CA ILE A 132 4.78 14.89 -8.23
C ILE A 132 5.11 13.54 -7.57
N ALA A 133 4.11 12.86 -6.99
CA ALA A 133 4.33 11.63 -6.22
C ALA A 133 4.64 10.40 -7.09
N LYS A 134 4.08 10.30 -8.31
CA LYS A 134 4.32 9.18 -9.24
C LYS A 134 5.80 9.04 -9.61
N ARG A 135 6.55 10.15 -9.60
CA ARG A 135 8.00 10.17 -9.78
C ARG A 135 8.76 9.90 -8.48
N ALA A 136 8.25 10.34 -7.33
CA ALA A 136 8.91 10.11 -6.05
C ALA A 136 8.90 8.63 -5.63
N THR A 137 7.86 7.86 -5.97
CA THR A 137 7.79 6.42 -5.64
C THR A 137 8.78 5.57 -6.44
N THR A 138 9.10 5.97 -7.68
CA THR A 138 10.05 5.25 -8.55
C THR A 138 11.49 5.22 -7.99
N TYR A 139 11.86 6.17 -7.12
CA TYR A 139 13.23 6.33 -6.61
C TYR A 139 13.43 5.94 -5.13
N VAL A 140 12.44 5.32 -4.46
CA VAL A 140 12.54 4.94 -3.02
C VAL A 140 12.74 3.43 -2.82
N VAL A 141 13.03 2.67 -3.88
CA VAL A 141 13.65 1.35 -3.73
C VAL A 141 15.09 1.57 -3.28
N GLY A 142 15.48 0.96 -2.15
CA GLY A 142 16.66 1.28 -1.32
C GLY A 142 18.07 1.28 -1.95
N GLU A 143 18.21 1.23 -3.26
CA GLU A 143 19.47 1.47 -4.01
C GLU A 143 19.50 2.83 -4.74
N ALA A 144 18.37 3.53 -4.88
CA ALA A 144 18.24 4.72 -5.73
C ALA A 144 18.59 6.07 -5.06
N ALA A 145 19.06 6.08 -3.80
CA ALA A 145 19.56 7.32 -3.18
C ALA A 145 20.84 7.84 -3.88
N GLY A 146 21.67 6.93 -4.43
CA GLY A 146 22.86 7.28 -5.20
C GLY A 146 22.53 7.85 -6.58
N GLU A 147 21.49 7.34 -7.24
CA GLU A 147 21.04 7.83 -8.54
C GLU A 147 20.37 9.21 -8.47
N LEU A 148 19.69 9.54 -7.37
CA LEU A 148 19.14 10.89 -7.13
C LEU A 148 20.24 11.95 -6.96
N ALA A 149 21.35 11.58 -6.30
CA ALA A 149 22.51 12.45 -6.18
C ALA A 149 23.22 12.63 -7.54
N GLU A 150 23.24 11.58 -8.38
CA GLU A 150 23.78 11.69 -9.74
C GLU A 150 22.86 12.40 -10.72
N ALA A 151 21.54 12.22 -10.67
CA ALA A 151 20.60 13.00 -11.47
C ALA A 151 20.67 14.50 -11.11
N ALA A 152 20.84 14.82 -9.81
CA ALA A 152 21.09 16.19 -9.36
C ALA A 152 22.43 16.73 -9.87
N LYS A 153 23.50 15.90 -9.88
CA LYS A 153 24.79 16.26 -10.49
C LYS A 153 24.73 16.41 -12.00
N GLU A 154 23.97 15.60 -12.72
CA GLU A 154 23.83 15.70 -14.18
C GLU A 154 23.09 16.98 -14.58
N ILE A 155 22.11 17.40 -13.77
CA ILE A 155 21.43 18.70 -13.89
C ILE A 155 22.40 19.86 -13.60
N VAL A 156 23.20 19.77 -12.52
CA VAL A 156 24.20 20.79 -12.16
C VAL A 156 25.37 20.85 -13.15
N SER A 157 25.73 19.72 -13.78
CA SER A 157 26.81 19.61 -14.76
C SER A 157 26.39 19.95 -16.20
N GLY A 158 25.10 20.27 -16.43
CA GLY A 158 24.60 20.72 -17.73
C GLY A 158 24.49 19.63 -18.80
N LYS A 159 24.41 18.35 -18.40
CA LYS A 159 24.33 17.20 -19.33
C LYS A 159 22.90 16.75 -19.68
N VAL A 160 21.89 17.38 -19.08
CA VAL A 160 20.49 17.13 -19.46
C VAL A 160 20.15 18.00 -20.67
N GLU A 161 19.90 17.38 -21.83
CA GLU A 161 19.14 18.01 -22.91
C GLU A 161 17.72 18.25 -22.38
N VAL A 162 17.48 19.47 -21.90
CA VAL A 162 16.15 19.90 -21.47
C VAL A 162 15.30 20.03 -22.74
N GLU A 163 14.30 19.17 -22.90
CA GLU A 163 13.27 19.34 -23.93
C GLU A 163 12.72 20.77 -23.84
N ALA A 164 12.81 21.50 -24.95
CA ALA A 164 12.39 22.88 -25.04
C ALA A 164 10.93 23.01 -24.59
N VAL A 165 10.68 23.76 -23.51
CA VAL A 165 9.33 24.13 -23.11
C VAL A 165 8.88 25.28 -24.00
N VAL A 166 7.85 25.05 -24.81
CA VAL A 166 7.17 26.10 -25.57
C VAL A 166 6.20 26.78 -24.62
N ASP A 167 6.26 28.11 -24.52
CA ASP A 167 5.25 28.88 -23.80
C ASP A 167 3.95 28.87 -24.63
N ASP A 168 2.92 28.15 -24.14
CA ASP A 168 1.62 28.03 -24.79
C ASP A 168 0.93 29.38 -25.07
N ALA A 169 1.35 30.47 -24.41
CA ALA A 169 0.80 31.81 -24.63
C ALA A 169 1.49 32.59 -25.76
N THR A 170 2.77 32.32 -26.03
CA THR A 170 3.61 33.16 -26.92
C THR A 170 4.26 32.39 -28.07
N GLY A 171 4.34 31.06 -27.99
CA GLY A 171 4.96 30.20 -29.00
C GLY A 171 6.49 30.33 -29.07
N GLU A 172 7.13 31.07 -28.15
CA GLU A 172 8.57 31.26 -28.15
C GLU A 172 9.33 30.14 -27.42
N VAL A 173 10.47 29.75 -27.99
CA VAL A 173 11.44 28.85 -27.37
C VAL A 173 12.19 29.62 -26.29
N ILE A 174 11.94 29.27 -25.02
CA ILE A 174 12.60 29.90 -23.88
C ILE A 174 14.09 29.50 -23.89
N LYS A 175 14.99 30.44 -24.19
CA LYS A 175 16.43 30.27 -23.91
C LYS A 175 16.62 30.27 -22.39
N PHE A 176 16.90 29.10 -21.81
CA PHE A 176 17.15 28.98 -20.38
C PHE A 176 18.43 29.74 -19.97
N THR A 177 18.26 30.78 -19.15
CA THR A 177 19.35 31.43 -18.42
C THR A 177 19.72 30.62 -17.17
N GLN A 178 20.93 30.78 -16.64
CA GLN A 178 21.35 30.11 -15.40
C GLN A 178 20.35 30.36 -14.25
N ALA A 179 19.84 31.60 -14.14
CA ALA A 179 18.84 31.95 -13.14
C ALA A 179 17.48 31.24 -13.32
N GLN A 180 17.12 30.84 -14.55
CA GLN A 180 15.91 30.03 -14.80
C GLN A 180 16.13 28.56 -14.47
N ILE A 181 17.35 28.04 -14.69
CA ILE A 181 17.74 26.69 -14.28
C ILE A 181 17.72 26.58 -12.75
N ASP A 182 18.32 27.55 -12.05
CA ASP A 182 18.34 27.56 -10.58
C ASP A 182 16.92 27.65 -10.01
N LYS A 183 16.08 28.55 -10.53
CA LYS A 183 14.66 28.64 -10.13
C LYS A 183 13.86 27.37 -10.42
N PHE A 184 14.17 26.67 -11.52
CA PHE A 184 13.53 25.40 -11.85
C PHE A 184 13.93 24.31 -10.86
N ALA A 185 15.23 24.21 -10.54
CA ALA A 185 15.75 23.28 -9.56
C ALA A 185 15.17 23.53 -8.15
N GLU A 186 15.16 24.79 -7.70
CA GLU A 186 14.55 25.20 -6.42
C GLU A 186 13.07 24.80 -6.33
N ARG A 187 12.30 25.03 -7.41
CA ARG A 187 10.88 24.64 -7.47
C ARG A 187 10.70 23.13 -7.39
N LYS A 188 11.52 22.34 -8.11
CA LYS A 188 11.45 20.87 -8.06
C LYS A 188 11.82 20.33 -6.68
N LEU A 189 12.85 20.88 -6.04
CA LEU A 189 13.24 20.51 -4.68
C LEU A 189 12.16 20.86 -3.66
N ALA A 190 11.57 22.05 -3.74
CA ALA A 190 10.47 22.46 -2.87
C ALA A 190 9.25 21.53 -3.01
N GLN A 191 8.88 21.19 -4.26
CA GLN A 191 7.79 20.24 -4.55
C GLN A 191 8.07 18.84 -3.99
N PHE A 192 9.29 18.35 -4.12
CA PHE A 192 9.69 17.05 -3.58
C PHE A 192 9.61 17.03 -2.04
N ASN A 193 10.12 18.07 -1.39
CA ASN A 193 10.06 18.19 0.07
C ASN A 193 8.61 18.29 0.58
N GLU A 194 7.74 19.03 -0.12
CA GLU A 194 6.31 19.10 0.20
C GLU A 194 5.61 17.74 0.08
N ALA A 195 5.95 16.95 -0.94
CA ALA A 195 5.47 15.59 -1.11
C ALA A 195 5.92 14.67 0.02
N LYS A 196 7.20 14.72 0.40
CA LYS A 196 7.74 13.95 1.52
C LYS A 196 7.06 14.30 2.84
N VAL A 197 6.91 15.60 3.14
CA VAL A 197 6.21 16.04 4.37
C VAL A 197 4.74 15.60 4.36
N SER A 198 4.08 15.62 3.21
CA SER A 198 2.69 15.16 3.11
C SER A 198 2.57 13.66 3.29
N LEU A 199 3.54 12.88 2.78
CA LEU A 199 3.69 11.46 3.01
C LEU A 199 3.79 11.13 4.50
N ASP A 200 4.72 11.77 5.20
CA ASP A 200 4.94 11.57 6.63
C ASP A 200 3.67 11.93 7.43
N ASN A 201 3.00 13.03 7.07
CA ASN A 201 1.76 13.45 7.71
C ASN A 201 0.59 12.47 7.48
N PHE A 202 0.50 11.89 6.28
CA PHE A 202 -0.49 10.86 5.99
C PHE A 202 -0.23 9.62 6.84
N GLN A 203 1.00 9.10 6.84
CA GLN A 203 1.40 7.95 7.64
C GLN A 203 1.13 8.17 9.13
N ALA A 204 1.53 9.31 9.68
CA ALA A 204 1.28 9.67 11.06
C ALA A 204 -0.22 9.71 11.39
N SER A 205 -1.06 10.21 10.47
CA SER A 205 -2.51 10.25 10.69
C SER A 205 -3.18 8.88 10.59
N LEU A 206 -2.68 8.02 9.71
CA LEU A 206 -3.10 6.63 9.62
C LEU A 206 -2.71 5.85 10.89
N ALA A 207 -1.46 5.99 11.33
CA ALA A 207 -0.97 5.41 12.59
C ALA A 207 -1.80 5.87 13.79
N ASN A 208 -2.10 7.17 13.86
CA ASN A 208 -2.95 7.70 14.92
C ASN A 208 -4.39 7.15 14.85
N ALA A 209 -4.96 6.97 13.66
CA ALA A 209 -6.28 6.36 13.49
C ALA A 209 -6.30 4.90 13.96
N VAL A 210 -5.33 4.09 13.53
CA VAL A 210 -5.17 2.68 13.95
C VAL A 210 -4.95 2.57 15.47
N LYS A 211 -4.10 3.43 16.04
CA LYS A 211 -3.87 3.49 17.49
C LYS A 211 -5.14 3.86 18.24
N THR A 212 -5.92 4.80 17.71
CA THR A 212 -7.19 5.21 18.34
C THR A 212 -8.18 4.05 18.35
N LEU A 213 -8.29 3.29 17.24
CA LEU A 213 -9.14 2.10 17.14
C LEU A 213 -8.79 1.02 18.18
N SER A 214 -7.49 0.81 18.40
CA SER A 214 -6.98 -0.15 19.39
C SER A 214 -7.35 0.22 20.84
N GLY A 215 -7.66 1.50 21.11
CA GLY A 215 -8.01 2.01 22.44
C GLY A 215 -9.50 2.22 22.68
N VAL A 216 -10.38 1.72 21.79
CA VAL A 216 -11.82 1.97 21.88
C VAL A 216 -12.74 0.77 21.82
N ASP A 217 -12.32 -0.40 21.30
CA ASP A 217 -13.10 -1.67 21.31
C ASP A 217 -12.42 -2.78 20.48
N PHE A 218 -11.41 -2.43 19.67
CA PHE A 218 -10.72 -3.39 18.79
C PHE A 218 -9.41 -3.92 19.38
N LYS A 219 -9.10 -5.17 19.07
CA LYS A 219 -7.80 -5.77 19.34
C LYS A 219 -6.83 -5.42 18.21
N PRO A 220 -5.65 -4.85 18.49
CA PRO A 220 -4.60 -4.76 17.48
C PRO A 220 -4.15 -6.17 17.04
N PRO A 221 -3.60 -6.33 15.83
CA PRO A 221 -3.35 -5.30 14.83
C PRO A 221 -4.57 -5.01 13.94
N PHE A 222 -4.47 -3.96 13.12
CA PHE A 222 -5.41 -3.66 12.03
C PHE A 222 -5.01 -4.41 10.76
N PHE A 223 -5.95 -5.13 10.15
CA PHE A 223 -5.69 -5.96 8.98
C PHE A 223 -6.21 -5.32 7.69
N ILE A 224 -5.39 -5.33 6.64
CA ILE A 224 -5.73 -4.89 5.30
C ILE A 224 -5.56 -6.09 4.38
N LEU A 225 -6.67 -6.67 3.97
CA LEU A 225 -6.69 -7.80 3.04
C LEU A 225 -6.82 -7.25 1.61
N ILE A 226 -5.96 -7.71 0.71
CA ILE A 226 -6.00 -7.34 -0.70
C ILE A 226 -6.02 -8.64 -1.51
N ASP A 227 -7.09 -8.87 -2.26
CA ASP A 227 -7.23 -10.04 -3.12
C ASP A 227 -7.12 -9.67 -4.61
N GLU A 228 -6.88 -10.68 -5.45
CA GLU A 228 -6.86 -10.61 -6.92
C GLU A 228 -5.77 -9.72 -7.53
N LEU A 229 -4.67 -9.47 -6.83
CA LEU A 229 -3.57 -8.63 -7.33
C LEU A 229 -2.91 -9.18 -8.61
N ASP A 230 -2.89 -10.50 -8.77
CA ASP A 230 -2.36 -11.19 -9.95
C ASP A 230 -3.19 -10.95 -11.23
N ARG A 231 -4.41 -10.41 -11.11
CA ARG A 231 -5.30 -10.09 -12.25
C ARG A 231 -5.28 -8.62 -12.67
N CYS A 232 -4.72 -7.74 -11.85
CA CYS A 232 -4.58 -6.33 -12.17
C CYS A 232 -3.67 -6.12 -13.39
N ARG A 233 -3.83 -4.95 -14.02
CA ARG A 233 -2.84 -4.46 -15.00
C ARG A 233 -1.42 -4.50 -14.39
N PRO A 234 -0.38 -4.96 -15.12
CA PRO A 234 0.96 -5.14 -14.55
C PRO A 234 1.52 -3.91 -13.82
N THR A 235 1.34 -2.72 -14.40
CA THR A 235 1.76 -1.45 -13.79
C THR A 235 1.03 -1.15 -12.50
N TYR A 236 -0.30 -1.39 -12.44
CA TYR A 236 -1.10 -1.19 -11.25
C TYR A 236 -0.67 -2.14 -10.11
N ALA A 237 -0.43 -3.41 -10.42
CA ALA A 237 0.01 -4.39 -9.43
C ALA A 237 1.36 -4.00 -8.80
N ILE A 238 2.31 -3.56 -9.61
CA ILE A 238 3.62 -3.07 -9.15
C ILE A 238 3.44 -1.83 -8.27
N GLU A 239 2.69 -0.83 -8.75
CA GLU A 239 2.43 0.40 -7.99
C GLU A 239 1.77 0.06 -6.64
N MET A 240 0.83 -0.89 -6.58
CA MET A 240 0.17 -1.28 -5.34
C MET A 240 1.14 -1.91 -4.34
N LEU A 241 2.01 -2.82 -4.80
CA LEU A 241 3.07 -3.41 -3.96
C LEU A 241 4.03 -2.34 -3.41
N GLU A 242 4.42 -1.38 -4.25
CA GLU A 242 5.26 -0.24 -3.83
C GLU A 242 4.54 0.65 -2.81
N ARG A 243 3.25 0.93 -3.00
CA ARG A 243 2.47 1.70 -2.03
C ARG A 243 2.39 0.95 -0.70
N ILE A 244 2.07 -0.33 -0.69
CA ILE A 244 2.02 -1.13 0.56
C ILE A 244 3.37 -1.03 1.29
N LYS A 245 4.48 -1.14 0.57
CA LYS A 245 5.81 -1.13 1.17
C LYS A 245 6.21 0.22 1.74
N HIS A 246 6.00 1.31 1.00
CA HIS A 246 6.54 2.63 1.36
C HIS A 246 5.55 3.53 2.07
N LEU A 247 4.25 3.41 1.77
CA LEU A 247 3.23 4.32 2.24
C LEU A 247 2.56 3.82 3.52
N PHE A 248 2.64 2.52 3.80
CA PHE A 248 2.01 1.92 4.96
C PHE A 248 3.02 1.36 5.94
N GLU A 249 4.11 2.07 6.22
CA GLU A 249 5.02 1.72 7.33
C GLU A 249 4.42 2.13 8.69
N VAL A 250 3.28 1.52 9.03
CA VAL A 250 2.51 1.83 10.24
C VAL A 250 2.57 0.65 11.21
N GLU A 251 2.95 0.92 12.45
CA GLU A 251 2.92 -0.09 13.51
C GLU A 251 1.49 -0.61 13.75
N ASN A 252 1.37 -1.88 14.12
CA ASN A 252 0.07 -2.55 14.32
C ASN A 252 -0.81 -2.57 13.07
N VAL A 253 -0.21 -2.53 11.87
CA VAL A 253 -0.91 -2.81 10.61
C VAL A 253 -0.32 -4.07 9.98
N VAL A 254 -1.21 -4.93 9.50
CA VAL A 254 -0.87 -6.17 8.80
C VAL A 254 -1.53 -6.17 7.44
N PHE A 255 -0.75 -6.35 6.38
CA PHE A 255 -1.25 -6.62 5.05
C PHE A 255 -1.29 -8.11 4.81
N VAL A 256 -2.40 -8.59 4.25
CA VAL A 256 -2.54 -9.96 3.77
C VAL A 256 -2.90 -9.90 2.29
N LEU A 257 -2.01 -10.36 1.43
CA LEU A 257 -2.13 -10.26 -0.01
C LEU A 257 -2.46 -11.63 -0.58
N GLY A 258 -3.60 -11.78 -1.25
CA GLY A 258 -3.93 -12.98 -2.00
C GLY A 258 -3.34 -12.87 -3.40
N THR A 259 -2.35 -13.71 -3.72
CA THR A 259 -1.73 -13.72 -5.05
C THR A 259 -1.63 -15.13 -5.62
N ASP A 260 -1.60 -15.23 -6.95
CA ASP A 260 -0.89 -16.33 -7.62
C ASP A 260 0.50 -15.78 -7.93
N THR A 261 1.49 -16.16 -7.12
CA THR A 261 2.83 -15.56 -7.18
C THR A 261 3.50 -15.82 -8.53
N THR A 262 3.18 -16.95 -9.18
CA THR A 262 3.73 -17.25 -10.50
C THR A 262 3.12 -16.35 -11.57
N GLN A 263 1.80 -16.14 -11.56
CA GLN A 263 1.17 -15.22 -12.51
C GLN A 263 1.59 -13.78 -12.28
N LEU A 264 1.64 -13.34 -11.02
CA LEU A 264 2.10 -12.00 -10.67
C LEU A 264 3.55 -11.77 -11.14
N ALA A 265 4.43 -12.74 -10.95
CA ALA A 265 5.82 -12.67 -11.43
C ALA A 265 5.88 -12.57 -12.97
N ASN A 266 5.03 -13.30 -13.69
CA ASN A 266 4.96 -13.22 -15.16
C ASN A 266 4.45 -11.84 -15.62
N SER A 267 3.44 -11.29 -14.95
CA SER A 267 2.93 -9.93 -15.23
C SER A 267 4.03 -8.87 -15.06
N ILE A 268 4.87 -8.99 -14.02
CA ILE A 268 5.98 -8.05 -13.78
C ILE A 268 7.04 -8.10 -14.90
N LYS A 269 7.30 -9.28 -15.49
CA LYS A 269 8.22 -9.39 -16.64
C LYS A 269 7.75 -8.61 -17.86
N ALA A 270 6.44 -8.44 -18.03
CA ALA A 270 5.91 -7.62 -19.13
C ALA A 270 6.31 -6.13 -19.00
N VAL A 271 6.64 -5.66 -17.78
CA VAL A 271 7.04 -4.27 -17.52
C VAL A 271 8.56 -4.09 -17.52
N TYR A 272 9.30 -5.00 -16.90
CA TYR A 272 10.77 -4.88 -16.75
C TYR A 272 11.60 -5.67 -17.77
N GLY A 273 10.95 -6.49 -18.61
CA GLY A 273 11.60 -7.33 -19.61
C GLY A 273 11.57 -8.83 -19.27
N SER A 274 11.64 -9.67 -20.30
CA SER A 274 11.52 -11.15 -20.18
C SER A 274 12.57 -11.78 -19.28
N GLU A 275 13.79 -11.23 -19.32
CA GLU A 275 14.97 -11.68 -18.57
C GLU A 275 15.01 -11.15 -17.13
N PHE A 276 14.06 -10.27 -16.75
CA PHE A 276 14.01 -9.74 -15.40
C PHE A 276 13.67 -10.83 -14.37
N ASP A 277 14.40 -10.86 -13.26
CA ASP A 277 14.14 -11.80 -12.16
C ASP A 277 12.99 -11.31 -11.27
N SER A 278 11.78 -11.41 -11.81
CA SER A 278 10.56 -10.95 -11.14
C SER A 278 10.21 -11.74 -9.88
N ARG A 279 10.66 -13.00 -9.76
CA ARG A 279 10.42 -13.80 -8.56
C ARG A 279 11.25 -13.29 -7.39
N HIS A 280 12.55 -13.06 -7.57
CA HIS A 280 13.37 -12.45 -6.52
C HIS A 280 12.94 -11.03 -6.21
N TYR A 281 12.51 -10.27 -7.23
CA TYR A 281 11.91 -8.95 -7.04
C TYR A 281 10.70 -8.98 -6.09
N LEU A 282 9.78 -9.93 -6.24
CA LEU A 282 8.60 -10.03 -5.39
C LEU A 282 8.93 -10.28 -3.91
N VAL A 283 10.02 -11.00 -3.61
CA VAL A 283 10.43 -11.32 -2.23
C VAL A 283 10.64 -10.06 -1.38
N ARG A 284 11.00 -8.92 -1.97
CA ARG A 284 11.23 -7.68 -1.22
C ARG A 284 9.96 -7.03 -0.66
N PHE A 285 8.80 -7.43 -1.15
CA PHE A 285 7.51 -6.86 -0.73
C PHE A 285 6.85 -7.66 0.39
N PHE A 286 7.23 -8.92 0.59
CA PHE A 286 6.59 -9.82 1.55
C PHE A 286 7.55 -10.13 2.70
N ASP A 287 7.09 -9.95 3.94
CA ASP A 287 7.82 -10.46 5.11
C ASP A 287 7.75 -11.99 5.17
N ARG A 288 6.65 -12.57 4.66
CA ARG A 288 6.46 -14.01 4.56
C ARG A 288 5.47 -14.36 3.44
N SER A 289 5.65 -15.53 2.86
CA SER A 289 4.65 -16.17 2.00
C SER A 289 4.15 -17.46 2.67
N TYR A 290 2.85 -17.70 2.58
CA TYR A 290 2.17 -18.92 2.98
C TYR A 290 1.46 -19.49 1.76
N MET A 291 1.78 -20.74 1.39
CA MET A 291 1.12 -21.42 0.27
C MET A 291 -0.10 -22.17 0.80
N LEU A 292 -1.28 -21.87 0.25
CA LEU A 292 -2.50 -22.59 0.60
C LEU A 292 -2.38 -24.06 0.20
N ALA A 293 -2.91 -24.96 1.03
CA ALA A 293 -2.99 -26.37 0.67
C ALA A 293 -3.78 -26.55 -0.64
N ALA A 294 -3.26 -27.36 -1.56
CA ALA A 294 -4.00 -27.72 -2.77
C ALA A 294 -5.24 -28.54 -2.40
N PRO A 295 -6.41 -28.30 -3.03
CA PRO A 295 -7.59 -29.13 -2.81
C PRO A 295 -7.32 -30.59 -3.14
N ASN A 296 -7.85 -31.51 -2.32
CA ASN A 296 -7.94 -32.91 -2.71
C ASN A 296 -8.89 -33.01 -3.92
N ARG A 297 -8.33 -33.24 -5.11
CA ARG A 297 -9.07 -33.38 -6.37
C ARG A 297 -9.66 -34.77 -6.53
#